data_AF-A0A090AL54-F1
#
_entry.id   AF-A0A090AL54-F1
#
_cell.length_a   1.000
_cell.length_b   1.000
_cell.length_c   1.000
_cell.angle_alpha   90.00
_cell.angle_beta   90.00
_cell.angle_gamma   90.00
#
_symmetry.space_group_name_H-M   'P 1'
#
loop_
_entity.id
_entity.type
_entity.pdbx_description
1 polymer ?
#
loop_
_entity_poly.entity_id
_entity_poly.type
_entity_poly.pdbx_seq_one_letter_code
_entity_poly.pdbx_strand_id
1 'polypeptide(L)'
;MKIKKCCNQSIAIAILLFLGLITTTLSYAKDPLPSWNNADHKQAIISFVEAVTEEGSPDFVPETYRVATFDQDGTILVEQPLVVLFEHLYNFFETQKPEPKLVLMGRQPGQYVSSVSNEVLLTAYQGYTVEQYSEDLLNFVKTAKHPRFNVPYFDLFYQPMLELIQYLRSKNFRVYIVSGSWQIFVRSVVGEKTGLRRSDLIGTQTELAYENGEIKLTGRLTQPVSNLEAKPEYIENNIGEKPILAFGNTLGDYQMFEYTSTNKRKHLVMWLEHDDGEREYEYASHIEEKPGWLKISMKNDFSTVFGNSSDKPCVQETTWGKDPSTGIWSKFNSSCDVPTGWDVSNQDPGHQTGIDKCKADPASCGITCDGEITQCPTSPTYEVASGELHIPLIGVPDAFGVMQGLGVSLIQRPGTFTFDLDMDRITGK
;
A
#
# COMPACT_ATOMS: atom_id res chain seq x y z
N MET A 1 68.01 -51.35 28.37
CA MET A 1 67.72 -50.89 27.00
C MET A 1 66.22 -50.76 26.80
N LYS A 2 65.72 -49.51 26.83
CA LYS A 2 64.62 -48.88 26.07
C LYS A 2 63.29 -49.67 25.86
N ILE A 3 62.18 -49.28 26.52
CA ILE A 3 61.15 -48.29 26.09
C ILE A 3 60.20 -48.90 25.01
N LYS A 4 58.86 -48.95 25.08
CA LYS A 4 57.87 -47.89 25.39
C LYS A 4 56.46 -48.49 25.60
N LYS A 5 55.70 -47.90 26.54
CA LYS A 5 54.23 -47.93 26.60
C LYS A 5 53.66 -47.22 25.36
N CYS A 6 52.65 -47.79 24.71
CA CYS A 6 51.72 -47.07 23.84
C CYS A 6 50.40 -47.83 23.73
N CYS A 7 49.41 -47.46 24.55
CA CYS A 7 48.01 -47.73 24.24
C CYS A 7 47.14 -46.79 25.10
N ASN A 8 46.92 -45.55 24.61
CA ASN A 8 45.87 -44.63 25.05
C ASN A 8 45.87 -43.35 24.19
N GLN A 9 45.76 -43.47 22.87
CA GLN A 9 45.67 -42.31 21.96
C GLN A 9 44.52 -42.36 20.95
N SER A 10 43.61 -43.34 21.03
CA SER A 10 42.58 -43.52 20.01
C SER A 10 41.18 -42.99 20.38
N ILE A 11 40.98 -42.41 21.57
CA ILE A 11 39.66 -41.90 22.00
C ILE A 11 39.57 -40.37 22.01
N ALA A 12 40.71 -39.65 22.00
CA ALA A 12 40.72 -38.19 22.07
C ALA A 12 40.53 -37.47 20.72
N ILE A 13 40.56 -38.19 19.59
CA ILE A 13 40.49 -37.57 18.25
C ILE A 13 39.06 -37.54 17.68
N ALA A 14 38.13 -38.34 18.22
CA ALA A 14 36.74 -38.35 17.76
C ALA A 14 35.87 -37.23 18.37
N ILE A 15 36.31 -36.57 19.44
CA ILE A 15 35.56 -35.48 20.10
C ILE A 15 36.01 -34.09 19.61
N LEU A 16 37.21 -33.99 19.01
CA LEU A 16 37.75 -32.73 18.48
C LEU A 16 37.34 -32.43 17.02
N LEU A 17 36.68 -33.36 16.33
CA LEU A 17 36.15 -33.17 14.97
C LEU A 17 34.66 -32.79 14.92
N PHE A 18 33.99 -32.68 16.08
CA PHE A 18 32.58 -32.27 16.17
C PHE A 18 32.38 -30.86 16.74
N LEU A 19 33.45 -30.09 16.92
CA LEU A 19 33.42 -28.74 17.52
C LEU A 19 33.75 -27.61 16.53
N GLY A 20 33.70 -27.85 15.22
CA GLY A 20 34.20 -26.91 14.23
C GLY A 20 33.36 -26.83 12.97
N LEU A 21 32.06 -26.51 13.10
CA LEU A 21 31.21 -25.97 12.02
C LEU A 21 29.87 -25.46 12.58
N ILE A 22 29.93 -24.59 13.60
CA ILE A 22 28.85 -23.61 13.78
C ILE A 22 29.19 -22.49 12.81
N THR A 23 28.79 -22.65 11.55
CA THR A 23 28.68 -21.51 10.64
C THR A 23 27.57 -20.64 11.20
N THR A 24 27.91 -19.64 12.00
CA THR A 24 27.04 -18.50 12.21
C THR A 24 26.83 -17.87 10.83
N THR A 25 25.76 -18.26 10.15
CA THR A 25 25.20 -17.47 9.07
C THR A 25 24.75 -16.18 9.72
N LEU A 26 25.62 -15.17 9.72
CA LEU A 26 25.20 -13.78 9.85
C LEU A 26 24.24 -13.55 8.69
N SER A 27 22.94 -13.71 8.96
CA SER A 27 21.91 -13.17 8.09
C SER A 27 22.11 -11.67 8.16
N TYR A 28 22.82 -11.11 7.19
CA TYR A 28 22.90 -9.68 7.04
C TYR A 28 21.46 -9.22 6.80
N ALA A 29 20.84 -8.60 7.81
CA ALA A 29 19.54 -7.99 7.63
C ALA A 29 19.69 -7.00 6.47
N LYS A 30 18.95 -7.23 5.39
CA LYS A 30 18.94 -6.34 4.25
C LYS A 30 18.63 -4.94 4.78
N ASP A 31 19.49 -3.97 4.45
CA ASP A 31 19.31 -2.58 4.86
C ASP A 31 17.87 -2.12 4.50
N PRO A 32 17.04 -1.74 5.48
CA PRO A 32 15.64 -1.40 5.21
C PRO A 32 15.48 -0.06 4.48
N LEU A 33 16.50 0.80 4.50
CA LEU A 33 16.46 2.16 3.96
C LEU A 33 17.74 2.44 3.12
N PRO A 34 18.00 1.69 2.04
CA PRO A 34 19.26 1.73 1.31
C PRO A 34 19.53 3.06 0.59
N SER A 35 18.49 3.83 0.26
CA SER A 35 18.62 5.15 -0.36
C SER A 35 18.79 6.30 0.65
N TRP A 36 18.87 5.99 1.95
CA TRP A 36 19.15 6.94 3.02
C TRP A 36 20.63 6.89 3.43
N ASN A 37 21.36 7.99 3.17
CA ASN A 37 22.79 8.17 3.43
C ASN A 37 23.13 8.54 4.87
N ASN A 38 22.36 9.47 5.45
CA ASN A 38 22.73 10.06 6.73
C ASN A 38 22.44 9.09 7.88
N ALA A 39 23.52 8.66 8.54
CA ALA A 39 23.47 7.72 9.64
C ALA A 39 22.54 8.20 10.76
N ASP A 40 22.50 9.51 11.08
CA ASP A 40 21.75 10.00 12.23
C ASP A 40 20.24 10.01 11.97
N HIS A 41 19.78 10.56 10.85
CA HIS A 41 18.34 10.58 10.51
C HIS A 41 17.82 9.17 10.19
N LYS A 42 18.59 8.38 9.43
CA LYS A 42 18.25 6.97 9.18
C LYS A 42 18.17 6.18 10.48
N GLN A 43 19.14 6.36 11.38
CA GLN A 43 19.14 5.68 12.66
C GLN A 43 17.98 6.17 13.54
N ALA A 44 17.63 7.46 13.51
CA ALA A 44 16.48 7.99 14.24
C ALA A 44 15.16 7.32 13.79
N ILE A 45 14.97 7.15 12.48
CA ILE A 45 13.82 6.44 11.91
C ILE A 45 13.81 4.98 12.36
N ILE A 46 14.92 4.26 12.17
CA ILE A 46 15.02 2.83 12.52
C ILE A 46 14.78 2.63 14.02
N SER A 47 15.43 3.43 14.87
CA SER A 47 15.32 3.35 16.32
C SER A 47 13.92 3.69 16.82
N PHE A 48 13.24 4.66 16.19
CA PHE A 48 11.84 4.95 16.48
C PHE A 48 10.96 3.74 16.17
N VAL A 49 11.10 3.19 14.96
CA VAL A 49 10.30 2.04 14.50
C VAL A 49 10.54 0.81 15.39
N GLU A 50 11.79 0.51 15.73
CA GLU A 50 12.14 -0.58 16.65
C GLU A 50 11.50 -0.35 18.02
N ALA A 51 11.67 0.84 18.61
CA ALA A 51 11.12 1.16 19.93
C ALA A 51 9.59 0.97 20.01
N VAL A 52 8.85 1.30 18.95
CA VAL A 52 7.37 1.19 18.96
C VAL A 52 6.85 -0.16 18.47
N THR A 53 7.72 -1.05 17.97
CA THR A 53 7.32 -2.36 17.41
C THR A 53 7.85 -3.55 18.19
N GLU A 54 8.94 -3.40 18.94
CA GLU A 54 9.56 -4.49 19.71
C GLU A 54 8.74 -4.84 20.96
N GLU A 55 8.33 -6.11 21.08
CA GLU A 55 7.60 -6.60 22.24
C GLU A 55 8.45 -6.46 23.52
N GLY A 56 7.85 -5.90 24.57
CA GLY A 56 8.54 -5.62 25.83
C GLY A 56 9.25 -4.27 25.89
N SER A 57 9.33 -3.53 24.78
CA SER A 57 9.74 -2.12 24.81
C SER A 57 8.77 -1.28 25.66
N PRO A 58 9.26 -0.33 26.48
CA PRO A 58 8.38 0.62 27.19
C PRO A 58 7.60 1.53 26.24
N ASP A 59 8.07 1.68 24.99
CA ASP A 59 7.45 2.48 23.95
C ASP A 59 6.55 1.64 23.01
N PHE A 60 6.38 0.34 23.27
CA PHE A 60 5.63 -0.57 22.40
C PHE A 60 4.22 -0.05 22.09
N VAL A 61 3.88 -0.03 20.81
CA VAL A 61 2.56 0.36 20.29
C VAL A 61 1.91 -0.84 19.62
N PRO A 62 0.67 -1.23 19.99
CA PRO A 62 -0.07 -2.26 19.28
C PRO A 62 -0.31 -1.88 17.81
N GLU A 63 -0.32 -2.85 16.91
CA GLU A 63 -0.42 -2.66 15.44
C GLU A 63 -1.57 -1.73 15.02
N THR A 64 -2.73 -1.87 15.65
CA THR A 64 -3.91 -1.03 15.38
C THR A 64 -3.63 0.47 15.50
N TYR A 65 -2.69 0.85 16.39
CA TYR A 65 -2.31 2.23 16.69
C TYR A 65 -1.01 2.68 16.02
N ARG A 66 -0.37 1.84 15.19
CA ARG A 66 0.84 2.19 14.43
C ARG A 66 0.47 2.96 13.16
N VAL A 67 -0.07 4.16 13.31
CA VAL A 67 -0.50 4.99 12.18
C VAL A 67 0.62 5.93 11.75
N ALA A 68 0.93 5.93 10.45
CA ALA A 68 1.86 6.86 9.82
C ALA A 68 1.16 7.64 8.70
N THR A 69 1.34 8.96 8.66
CA THR A 69 0.75 9.83 7.63
C THR A 69 1.82 10.55 6.84
N PHE A 70 1.70 10.53 5.52
CA PHE A 70 2.60 11.22 4.61
C PHE A 70 1.79 12.21 3.77
N ASP A 71 2.32 13.41 3.54
CA ASP A 71 1.88 14.20 2.40
C ASP A 71 2.33 13.56 1.06
N GLN A 72 1.86 14.10 -0.06
CA GLN A 72 2.21 13.63 -1.38
C GLN A 72 3.10 14.58 -2.17
N ASP A 73 2.67 15.82 -2.39
CA ASP A 73 3.28 16.77 -3.32
C ASP A 73 4.56 17.31 -2.68
N GLY A 74 5.72 17.12 -3.31
CA GLY A 74 7.02 17.45 -2.71
C GLY A 74 7.40 16.59 -1.49
N THR A 75 6.56 15.63 -1.08
CA THR A 75 6.90 14.70 0.01
C THR A 75 7.24 13.30 -0.50
N ILE A 76 6.46 12.73 -1.43
CA ILE A 76 6.76 11.41 -2.03
C ILE A 76 6.89 11.48 -3.56
N LEU A 77 6.41 12.55 -4.18
CA LEU A 77 6.40 12.80 -5.62
C LEU A 77 6.77 14.25 -5.88
N VAL A 78 7.58 14.50 -6.91
CA VAL A 78 7.96 15.85 -7.33
C VAL A 78 6.76 16.78 -7.53
N GLU A 79 6.88 18.03 -7.11
CA GLU A 79 5.85 19.07 -7.29
C GLU A 79 6.33 20.31 -8.06
N GLN A 80 7.61 20.36 -8.45
CA GLN A 80 8.18 21.45 -9.23
C GLN A 80 8.31 21.04 -10.70
N PRO A 81 8.19 21.96 -11.68
CA PRO A 81 7.90 23.39 -11.50
C PRO A 81 6.43 23.70 -11.15
N LEU A 82 5.59 22.66 -11.20
CA LEU A 82 4.16 22.73 -10.93
C LEU A 82 3.69 21.35 -10.45
N VAL A 83 2.78 21.36 -9.46
CA VAL A 83 2.15 20.14 -8.91
C VAL A 83 1.59 19.28 -10.04
N VAL A 84 1.87 17.97 -10.01
CA VAL A 84 1.58 17.03 -11.11
C VAL A 84 0.10 17.01 -11.50
N LEU A 85 -0.80 17.15 -10.52
CA LEU A 85 -2.23 17.29 -10.78
C LEU A 85 -2.55 18.53 -11.64
N PHE A 86 -1.92 19.68 -11.37
CA PHE A 86 -2.13 20.87 -12.20
C PHE A 86 -1.50 20.70 -13.59
N GLU A 87 -0.37 20.02 -13.69
CA GLU A 87 0.24 19.68 -14.99
C GLU A 87 -0.70 18.84 -15.87
N HIS A 88 -1.39 17.88 -15.27
CA HIS A 88 -2.43 17.10 -15.94
C HIS A 88 -3.57 17.98 -16.45
N LEU A 89 -4.07 18.88 -15.59
CA LEU A 89 -5.16 19.80 -15.92
C LEU A 89 -4.78 20.73 -17.09
N TYR A 90 -3.61 21.36 -17.04
CA TYR A 90 -3.13 22.21 -18.14
C TYR A 90 -3.00 21.42 -19.44
N ASN A 91 -2.41 20.22 -19.41
CA ASN A 91 -2.29 19.38 -20.59
C ASN A 91 -3.67 19.04 -21.19
N PHE A 92 -4.67 18.75 -20.36
CA PHE A 92 -6.03 18.49 -20.83
C PHE A 92 -6.69 19.71 -21.47
N PHE A 93 -6.60 20.88 -20.85
CA PHE A 93 -7.16 22.11 -21.43
C PHE A 93 -6.42 22.53 -22.70
N GLU A 94 -5.11 22.32 -22.81
CA GLU A 94 -4.36 22.63 -24.04
C GLU A 94 -4.70 21.68 -25.19
N THR A 95 -4.94 20.40 -24.92
CA THR A 95 -5.02 19.36 -25.96
C THR A 95 -6.44 18.87 -26.28
N GLN A 96 -7.34 18.83 -25.29
CA GLN A 96 -8.66 18.19 -25.42
C GLN A 96 -9.83 19.18 -25.35
N LYS A 97 -9.81 20.10 -24.39
CA LYS A 97 -10.87 21.11 -24.22
C LYS A 97 -10.28 22.52 -24.07
N PRO A 98 -9.85 23.17 -25.17
CA PRO A 98 -9.30 24.53 -25.13
C PRO A 98 -10.22 25.51 -24.41
N GLU A 99 -9.83 25.94 -23.22
CA GLU A 99 -10.49 27.03 -22.48
C GLU A 99 -9.55 28.24 -22.50
N PRO A 100 -9.89 29.32 -23.24
CA PRO A 100 -8.97 30.42 -23.48
C PRO A 100 -8.50 31.13 -22.20
N LYS A 101 -9.32 31.25 -21.15
CA LYS A 101 -8.92 31.90 -19.90
C LYS A 101 -7.90 31.06 -19.13
N LEU A 102 -8.03 29.73 -19.13
CA LEU A 102 -7.08 28.81 -18.50
C LEU A 102 -5.76 28.75 -19.26
N VAL A 103 -5.81 28.75 -20.58
CA VAL A 103 -4.63 28.92 -21.43
C VAL A 103 -3.97 30.30 -21.20
N LEU A 104 -4.76 31.35 -20.94
CA LEU A 104 -4.27 32.70 -20.67
C LEU A 104 -3.74 32.90 -19.24
N MET A 105 -4.20 32.14 -18.24
CA MET A 105 -3.62 32.16 -16.89
C MET A 105 -2.29 31.42 -16.84
N GLY A 106 -2.08 30.46 -17.74
CA GLY A 106 -0.77 29.93 -18.11
C GLY A 106 -0.14 28.95 -17.13
N ARG A 107 0.87 28.22 -17.60
CA ARG A 107 1.69 27.23 -16.88
C ARG A 107 2.89 27.90 -16.19
N GLN A 108 2.67 29.00 -15.48
CA GLN A 108 3.77 29.76 -14.86
C GLN A 108 4.28 29.07 -13.58
N PRO A 109 5.59 28.79 -13.44
CA PRO A 109 6.15 28.24 -12.21
C PRO A 109 5.83 29.11 -10.99
N GLY A 110 5.44 28.48 -9.88
CA GLY A 110 5.10 29.18 -8.64
C GLY A 110 3.74 29.91 -8.64
N GLN A 111 3.00 29.89 -9.76
CA GLN A 111 1.59 30.26 -9.72
C GLN A 111 0.78 29.06 -9.26
N TYR A 112 0.39 29.07 -7.98
CA TYR A 112 -0.83 28.38 -7.58
C TYR A 112 -1.96 28.93 -8.43
N VAL A 113 -2.87 28.06 -8.87
CA VAL A 113 -4.11 28.45 -9.57
C VAL A 113 -5.04 29.19 -8.59
N SER A 114 -4.56 30.27 -7.97
CA SER A 114 -5.33 31.14 -7.09
C SER A 114 -6.23 32.07 -7.91
N SER A 115 -5.95 32.23 -9.21
CA SER A 115 -6.74 33.03 -10.14
C SER A 115 -7.87 32.26 -10.84
N VAL A 116 -7.84 30.92 -10.86
CA VAL A 116 -9.00 30.08 -11.22
C VAL A 116 -9.29 29.11 -10.08
N SER A 117 -10.50 29.12 -9.52
CA SER A 117 -10.84 28.17 -8.46
C SER A 117 -10.66 26.73 -8.95
N ASN A 118 -10.11 25.86 -8.08
CA ASN A 118 -9.96 24.42 -8.36
C ASN A 118 -11.27 23.78 -8.86
N GLU A 119 -12.43 24.32 -8.44
CA GLU A 119 -13.75 23.94 -8.93
C GLU A 119 -13.89 24.15 -10.44
N VAL A 120 -13.50 25.30 -10.97
CA VAL A 120 -13.56 25.58 -12.42
C VAL A 120 -12.68 24.61 -13.20
N LEU A 121 -11.50 24.24 -12.67
CA LEU A 121 -10.65 23.23 -13.32
C LEU A 121 -11.31 21.84 -13.32
N LEU A 122 -11.96 21.44 -12.22
CA LEU A 122 -12.61 20.13 -12.11
C LEU A 122 -13.86 20.01 -12.99
N THR A 123 -14.53 21.13 -13.34
CA THR A 123 -15.69 21.09 -14.27
C THR A 123 -15.35 20.50 -15.64
N ALA A 124 -14.09 20.49 -16.06
CA ALA A 124 -13.66 19.82 -17.30
C ALA A 124 -14.00 18.33 -17.33
N TYR A 125 -14.03 17.69 -16.16
CA TYR A 125 -14.29 16.26 -15.98
C TYR A 125 -15.68 15.97 -15.41
N GLN A 126 -16.56 16.98 -15.37
CA GLN A 126 -17.94 16.76 -14.96
C GLN A 126 -18.60 15.67 -15.82
N GLY A 127 -19.27 14.74 -15.16
CA GLY A 127 -19.94 13.60 -15.80
C GLY A 127 -19.03 12.42 -16.13
N TYR A 128 -17.71 12.54 -15.96
CA TYR A 128 -16.82 11.38 -16.02
C TYR A 128 -17.17 10.44 -14.88
N THR A 129 -17.05 9.14 -15.13
CA THR A 129 -17.02 8.14 -14.06
C THR A 129 -15.70 8.23 -13.30
N VAL A 130 -15.67 7.69 -12.08
CA VAL A 130 -14.44 7.61 -11.28
C VAL A 130 -13.37 6.82 -12.05
N GLU A 131 -13.76 5.75 -12.72
CA GLU A 131 -12.89 4.86 -13.48
C GLU A 131 -12.28 5.58 -14.69
N GLN A 132 -13.09 6.29 -15.48
CA GLN A 132 -12.60 7.06 -16.63
C GLN A 132 -11.59 8.13 -16.21
N TYR A 133 -11.85 8.85 -15.13
CA TYR A 133 -10.92 9.87 -14.66
C TYR A 133 -9.66 9.25 -14.05
N SER A 134 -9.78 8.14 -13.31
CA SER A 134 -8.64 7.37 -12.82
C SER A 134 -7.71 6.91 -13.95
N GLU A 135 -8.25 6.38 -15.04
CA GLU A 135 -7.48 5.92 -16.20
C GLU A 135 -6.79 7.08 -16.93
N ASP A 136 -7.48 8.20 -17.13
CA ASP A 136 -6.92 9.40 -17.76
C ASP A 136 -5.71 9.94 -16.97
N LEU A 137 -5.85 10.05 -15.65
CA LEU A 137 -4.78 10.46 -14.74
C LEU A 137 -3.58 9.50 -14.79
N LEU A 138 -3.84 8.20 -14.75
CA LEU A 138 -2.80 7.18 -14.76
C LEU A 138 -2.04 7.15 -16.09
N ASN A 139 -2.77 7.29 -17.20
CA ASN A 139 -2.18 7.39 -18.54
C ASN A 139 -1.31 8.63 -18.66
N PHE A 140 -1.77 9.79 -18.16
CA PHE A 140 -0.98 11.01 -18.16
C PHE A 140 0.36 10.82 -17.43
N VAL A 141 0.35 10.38 -16.16
CA VAL A 141 1.61 10.27 -15.40
C VAL A 141 2.58 9.23 -15.97
N LYS A 142 2.07 8.19 -16.64
CA LYS A 142 2.89 7.15 -17.29
C LYS A 142 3.47 7.57 -18.65
N THR A 143 2.94 8.60 -19.30
CA THR A 143 3.33 8.97 -20.68
C THR A 143 3.85 10.40 -20.81
N ALA A 144 3.25 11.36 -20.11
CA ALA A 144 3.68 12.74 -20.11
C ALA A 144 5.02 12.87 -19.40
N LYS A 145 5.97 13.53 -20.07
CA LYS A 145 7.32 13.71 -19.55
C LYS A 145 7.45 15.01 -18.78
N HIS A 146 8.13 14.94 -17.66
CA HIS A 146 8.49 16.10 -16.88
C HIS A 146 9.47 17.00 -17.66
N PRO A 147 9.29 18.34 -17.68
CA PRO A 147 10.07 19.23 -18.55
C PRO A 147 11.58 19.23 -18.25
N ARG A 148 11.96 19.16 -16.97
CA ARG A 148 13.37 19.10 -16.55
C ARG A 148 14.01 17.72 -16.73
N PHE A 149 13.40 16.69 -16.13
CA PHE A 149 13.99 15.34 -16.07
C PHE A 149 13.77 14.50 -17.34
N ASN A 150 12.85 14.91 -18.22
CA ASN A 150 12.56 14.24 -19.50
C ASN A 150 12.19 12.74 -19.37
N VAL A 151 11.60 12.37 -18.24
CA VAL A 151 11.05 11.05 -17.94
C VAL A 151 9.57 11.18 -17.54
N PRO A 152 8.77 10.10 -17.62
CA PRO A 152 7.40 10.11 -17.14
C PRO A 152 7.28 10.60 -15.69
N TYR A 153 6.24 11.35 -15.36
CA TYR A 153 5.98 11.78 -13.97
C TYR A 153 5.89 10.59 -13.00
N PHE A 154 5.45 9.43 -13.47
CA PHE A 154 5.37 8.19 -12.69
C PHE A 154 6.74 7.66 -12.21
N ASP A 155 7.84 8.10 -12.84
CA ASP A 155 9.20 7.74 -12.45
C ASP A 155 9.82 8.74 -11.45
N LEU A 156 9.10 9.80 -11.10
CA LEU A 156 9.59 10.91 -10.24
C LEU A 156 9.07 10.86 -8.81
N PHE A 157 8.71 9.67 -8.34
CA PHE A 157 8.54 9.41 -6.92
C PHE A 157 9.90 9.29 -6.24
N TYR A 158 10.00 9.81 -5.02
CA TYR A 158 11.25 9.79 -4.27
C TYR A 158 11.53 8.38 -3.75
N GLN A 159 12.60 7.78 -4.24
CA GLN A 159 13.01 6.42 -3.91
C GLN A 159 13.19 6.20 -2.40
N PRO A 160 13.85 7.10 -1.63
CA PRO A 160 13.96 6.97 -0.17
C PRO A 160 12.60 6.94 0.53
N MET A 161 11.60 7.63 0.00
CA MET A 161 10.25 7.69 0.58
C MET A 161 9.45 6.43 0.28
N LEU A 162 9.61 5.85 -0.92
CA LEU A 162 9.05 4.54 -1.25
C LEU A 162 9.63 3.45 -0.33
N GLU A 163 10.94 3.49 -0.08
CA GLU A 163 11.59 2.58 0.88
C GLU A 163 11.06 2.74 2.30
N LEU A 164 10.90 3.99 2.77
CA LEU A 164 10.35 4.27 4.08
C LEU A 164 8.91 3.76 4.24
N ILE A 165 8.06 3.98 3.24
CA ILE A 165 6.69 3.45 3.23
C ILE A 165 6.72 1.92 3.32
N GLN A 166 7.56 1.24 2.53
CA GLN A 166 7.66 -0.22 2.57
C GLN A 166 8.24 -0.74 3.89
N TYR A 167 9.24 -0.05 4.45
CA TYR A 167 9.80 -0.41 5.74
C TYR A 167 8.75 -0.33 6.84
N LEU A 168 7.99 0.76 6.92
CA LEU A 168 6.90 0.92 7.89
C LEU A 168 5.84 -0.17 7.74
N ARG A 169 5.43 -0.49 6.50
CA ARG A 169 4.49 -1.59 6.22
C ARG A 169 5.02 -2.94 6.69
N SER A 170 6.31 -3.23 6.47
CA SER A 170 6.96 -4.46 6.94
C SER A 170 6.99 -4.60 8.47
N LYS A 171 6.73 -3.49 9.18
CA LYS A 171 6.66 -3.39 10.65
C LYS A 171 5.23 -3.20 11.15
N ASN A 172 4.24 -3.55 10.31
CA ASN A 172 2.81 -3.50 10.59
C ASN A 172 2.31 -2.09 10.94
N PHE A 173 2.90 -1.05 10.35
CA PHE A 173 2.29 0.28 10.35
C PHE A 173 1.16 0.33 9.32
N ARG A 174 0.08 1.02 9.70
CA ARG A 174 -0.95 1.50 8.79
C ARG A 174 -0.47 2.83 8.22
N VAL A 175 0.00 2.80 6.97
CA VAL A 175 0.54 3.98 6.29
C VAL A 175 -0.56 4.64 5.46
N TYR A 176 -0.73 5.95 5.64
CA TYR A 176 -1.71 6.77 4.92
C TYR A 176 -1.03 7.89 4.18
N ILE A 177 -1.62 8.27 3.04
CA ILE A 177 -1.31 9.51 2.34
C ILE A 177 -2.41 10.52 2.65
N VAL A 178 -2.06 11.74 3.05
CA VAL A 178 -2.97 12.84 3.39
C VAL A 178 -2.54 14.09 2.63
N SER A 179 -3.15 14.32 1.47
CA SER A 179 -2.71 15.33 0.51
C SER A 179 -3.79 16.38 0.19
N GLY A 180 -3.33 17.61 -0.14
CA GLY A 180 -4.20 18.65 -0.69
C GLY A 180 -4.69 18.36 -2.10
N SER A 181 -4.01 17.48 -2.85
CA SER A 181 -4.41 17.02 -4.17
C SER A 181 -5.75 16.26 -4.14
N TRP A 182 -6.42 16.18 -5.29
CA TRP A 182 -7.77 15.62 -5.37
C TRP A 182 -7.80 14.13 -5.01
N GLN A 183 -8.84 13.71 -4.30
CA GLN A 183 -9.02 12.35 -3.80
C GLN A 183 -8.86 11.27 -4.88
N ILE A 184 -9.35 11.52 -6.10
CA ILE A 184 -9.24 10.57 -7.22
C ILE A 184 -7.79 10.50 -7.73
N PHE A 185 -7.06 11.62 -7.77
CA PHE A 185 -5.65 11.63 -8.14
C PHE A 185 -4.81 10.78 -7.20
N VAL A 186 -4.91 11.05 -5.90
CA VAL A 186 -4.15 10.31 -4.88
C VAL A 186 -4.47 8.82 -4.97
N ARG A 187 -5.76 8.44 -5.07
CA ARG A 187 -6.19 7.03 -5.17
C ARG A 187 -5.73 6.30 -6.43
N SER A 188 -5.53 7.01 -7.53
CA SER A 188 -5.20 6.40 -8.82
C SER A 188 -3.69 6.34 -9.02
N VAL A 189 -3.01 7.47 -8.85
CA VAL A 189 -1.58 7.61 -9.15
C VAL A 189 -0.71 7.07 -8.02
N VAL A 190 -0.95 7.52 -6.79
CA VAL A 190 -0.14 7.11 -5.64
C VAL A 190 -0.39 5.66 -5.27
N GLY A 191 -1.65 5.21 -5.35
CA GLY A 191 -2.03 3.81 -5.13
C GLY A 191 -1.29 2.86 -6.06
N GLU A 192 -1.23 3.17 -7.35
CA GLU A 192 -0.48 2.38 -8.33
C GLU A 192 1.02 2.30 -7.98
N LYS A 193 1.65 3.43 -7.60
CA LYS A 193 3.10 3.44 -7.33
C LYS A 193 3.47 2.73 -6.02
N THR A 194 2.66 2.92 -4.98
CA THR A 194 2.99 2.51 -3.60
C THR A 194 2.41 1.15 -3.22
N GLY A 195 1.38 0.70 -3.94
CA GLY A 195 0.57 -0.46 -3.56
C GLY A 195 -0.20 -0.24 -2.26
N LEU A 196 -0.50 1.00 -1.87
CA LEU A 196 -1.41 1.29 -0.75
C LEU A 196 -2.86 1.12 -1.19
N ARG A 197 -3.73 0.70 -0.28
CA ARG A 197 -5.16 0.52 -0.60
C ARG A 197 -5.81 1.86 -0.84
N ARG A 198 -6.87 1.92 -1.65
CA ARG A 198 -7.62 3.16 -1.91
C ARG A 198 -8.15 3.83 -0.64
N SER A 199 -8.43 3.05 0.40
CA SER A 199 -8.84 3.55 1.73
C SER A 199 -7.72 4.24 2.50
N ASP A 200 -6.47 3.92 2.18
CA ASP A 200 -5.28 4.47 2.85
C ASP A 200 -4.80 5.77 2.16
N LEU A 201 -5.48 6.17 1.09
CA LEU A 201 -5.15 7.31 0.25
C LEU A 201 -6.23 8.37 0.43
N ILE A 202 -5.88 9.46 1.11
CA ILE A 202 -6.77 10.55 1.50
C ILE A 202 -6.34 11.81 0.77
N GLY A 203 -7.24 12.35 -0.04
CA GLY A 203 -7.05 13.62 -0.71
C GLY A 203 -8.25 14.53 -0.48
N THR A 204 -8.22 15.73 -1.03
CA THR A 204 -9.37 16.63 -1.03
C THR A 204 -10.56 15.96 -1.71
N GLN A 205 -11.67 15.82 -0.97
CA GLN A 205 -12.83 15.05 -1.44
C GLN A 205 -13.42 15.67 -2.71
N THR A 206 -13.59 14.84 -3.73
CA THR A 206 -14.35 15.18 -4.95
C THR A 206 -15.82 14.90 -4.69
N GLU A 207 -16.71 15.83 -5.00
CA GLU A 207 -18.14 15.56 -4.90
C GLU A 207 -18.56 14.64 -6.04
N LEU A 208 -19.36 13.62 -5.68
CA LEU A 208 -19.78 12.54 -6.57
C LEU A 208 -21.31 12.47 -6.59
N ALA A 209 -21.86 12.14 -7.75
CA ALA A 209 -23.28 11.83 -7.94
C ALA A 209 -23.43 10.37 -8.37
N TYR A 210 -24.46 9.69 -7.84
CA TYR A 210 -24.83 8.35 -8.28
C TYR A 210 -25.96 8.45 -9.31
N GLU A 211 -25.68 8.05 -10.54
CA GLU A 211 -26.59 8.18 -11.67
C GLU A 211 -26.52 6.93 -12.55
N ASN A 212 -27.67 6.29 -12.78
CA ASN A 212 -27.82 5.14 -13.69
C ASN A 212 -26.85 3.97 -13.41
N GLY A 213 -26.55 3.69 -12.13
CA GLY A 213 -25.64 2.60 -11.75
C GLY A 213 -24.16 2.99 -11.72
N GLU A 214 -23.83 4.24 -12.02
CA GLU A 214 -22.46 4.74 -12.05
C GLU A 214 -22.25 5.86 -11.03
N ILE A 215 -21.02 5.98 -10.52
CA ILE A 215 -20.59 7.12 -9.70
C ILE A 215 -19.87 8.11 -10.62
N LYS A 216 -20.36 9.35 -10.68
CA LYS A 216 -19.87 10.40 -11.58
C LYS A 216 -19.37 11.61 -10.83
N LEU A 217 -18.40 12.30 -11.41
CA LEU A 217 -17.88 13.55 -10.89
C LEU A 217 -18.88 14.68 -11.14
N THR A 218 -19.21 15.45 -10.09
CA THR A 218 -20.11 16.61 -10.23
C THR A 218 -19.40 17.85 -10.81
N GLY A 219 -18.07 17.82 -10.87
CA GLY A 219 -17.26 19.00 -11.22
C GLY A 219 -16.89 19.87 -10.01
N ARG A 220 -17.19 19.44 -8.78
CA ARG A 220 -16.92 20.21 -7.54
C ARG A 220 -16.10 19.43 -6.52
N LEU A 221 -15.45 20.17 -5.62
CA LEU A 221 -14.74 19.63 -4.47
C LEU A 221 -15.52 19.94 -3.19
N THR A 222 -15.44 19.04 -2.21
CA THR A 222 -15.91 19.31 -0.86
C THR A 222 -14.89 20.21 -0.14
N GLN A 223 -15.40 21.16 0.64
CA GLN A 223 -14.59 22.01 1.51
C GLN A 223 -14.59 21.47 2.96
N PRO A 224 -13.51 21.70 3.73
CA PRO A 224 -12.26 22.34 3.32
C PRO A 224 -11.39 21.43 2.44
N VAL A 225 -10.51 22.03 1.64
CA VAL A 225 -9.38 21.33 0.98
C VAL A 225 -8.49 20.73 2.07
N SER A 226 -7.96 19.52 1.88
CA SER A 226 -7.12 18.80 2.85
C SER A 226 -5.72 19.41 2.97
N ASN A 227 -5.64 20.64 3.48
CA ASN A 227 -4.42 21.41 3.66
C ASN A 227 -4.48 22.19 4.99
N LEU A 228 -3.32 22.50 5.58
CA LEU A 228 -3.21 23.24 6.83
C LEU A 228 -4.10 22.64 7.94
N GLU A 229 -4.96 23.45 8.58
CA GLU A 229 -5.85 23.06 9.67
C GLU A 229 -6.80 21.91 9.29
N ALA A 230 -7.10 21.73 8.01
CA ALA A 230 -7.98 20.65 7.56
C ALA A 230 -7.31 19.27 7.58
N LYS A 231 -5.97 19.17 7.48
CA LYS A 231 -5.31 17.85 7.48
C LYS A 231 -5.60 17.02 8.74
N PRO A 232 -5.52 17.58 9.97
CA PRO A 232 -5.99 16.89 11.17
C PRO A 232 -7.46 16.43 11.11
N GLU A 233 -8.36 17.25 10.55
CA GLU A 233 -9.78 16.87 10.40
C GLU A 233 -9.95 15.68 9.45
N TYR A 234 -9.21 15.68 8.33
CA TYR A 234 -9.21 14.57 7.38
C TYR A 234 -8.62 13.29 8.00
N ILE A 235 -7.56 13.41 8.81
CA ILE A 235 -7.01 12.29 9.58
C ILE A 235 -8.09 11.70 10.48
N GLU A 236 -8.78 12.51 11.26
CA GLU A 236 -9.80 11.99 12.18
C GLU A 236 -11.03 11.42 11.48
N ASN A 237 -11.52 12.09 10.44
CA ASN A 237 -12.73 11.65 9.74
C ASN A 237 -12.52 10.37 8.91
N ASN A 238 -11.30 10.11 8.42
CA ASN A 238 -11.03 8.98 7.52
C ASN A 238 -10.25 7.84 8.18
N ILE A 239 -9.36 8.15 9.13
CA ILE A 239 -8.50 7.16 9.80
C ILE A 239 -9.05 6.80 11.18
N GLY A 240 -9.57 7.81 11.90
CA GLY A 240 -10.10 7.68 13.27
C GLY A 240 -9.03 7.37 14.32
N GLU A 241 -7.75 7.56 13.98
CA GLU A 241 -6.63 7.27 14.85
C GLU A 241 -5.53 8.31 14.67
N LYS A 242 -5.04 8.84 15.79
CA LYS A 242 -3.95 9.83 15.79
C LYS A 242 -2.63 9.18 15.34
N PRO A 243 -1.92 9.76 14.35
CA PRO A 243 -0.64 9.23 13.89
C PRO A 243 0.40 9.22 15.01
N ILE A 244 1.34 8.29 14.91
CA ILE A 244 2.60 8.30 15.66
C ILE A 244 3.78 8.66 14.76
N LEU A 245 3.58 8.72 13.44
CA LEU A 245 4.57 9.22 12.49
C LEU A 245 3.90 10.15 11.49
N ALA A 246 4.49 11.33 11.27
CA ALA A 246 4.06 12.24 10.20
C ALA A 246 5.25 12.72 9.37
N PHE A 247 5.06 12.77 8.05
CA PHE A 247 6.06 13.26 7.09
C PHE A 247 5.40 14.20 6.08
N GLY A 248 5.94 15.40 5.90
CA GLY A 248 5.52 16.36 4.87
C GLY A 248 6.69 17.20 4.35
N ASN A 249 6.41 18.32 3.69
CA ASN A 249 7.45 19.21 3.17
C ASN A 249 7.08 20.70 3.16
N THR A 250 5.83 21.09 3.43
CA THR A 250 5.45 22.51 3.38
C THR A 250 4.75 22.99 4.63
N LEU A 251 4.53 24.32 4.72
CA LEU A 251 3.62 24.91 5.71
C LEU A 251 2.24 24.23 5.72
N GLY A 252 1.78 23.69 4.59
CA GLY A 252 0.53 22.94 4.47
C GLY A 252 0.42 21.71 5.38
N ASP A 253 1.55 21.20 5.86
CA ASP A 253 1.65 20.02 6.73
C ASP A 253 1.76 20.36 8.21
N TYR A 254 1.93 21.64 8.54
CA TYR A 254 2.28 22.07 9.89
C TYR A 254 1.28 21.57 10.94
N GLN A 255 -0.02 21.70 10.69
CA GLN A 255 -1.05 21.25 11.63
C GLN A 255 -1.15 19.72 11.70
N MET A 256 -0.80 18.98 10.63
CA MET A 256 -0.65 17.51 10.69
C MET A 256 0.50 17.13 11.62
N PHE A 257 1.61 17.86 11.56
CA PHE A 257 2.76 17.68 12.45
C PHE A 257 2.39 18.00 13.90
N GLU A 258 1.76 19.15 14.16
CA GLU A 258 1.31 19.52 15.49
C GLU A 258 0.34 18.49 16.07
N TYR A 259 -0.64 18.06 15.27
CA TYR A 259 -1.63 17.06 15.68
C TYR A 259 -0.96 15.74 16.08
N THR A 260 0.00 15.27 15.28
CA THR A 260 0.83 14.09 15.59
C THR A 260 1.65 14.28 16.86
N SER A 261 2.25 15.46 17.07
CA SER A 261 3.01 15.79 18.28
C SER A 261 2.18 15.83 19.56
N THR A 262 0.85 15.94 19.47
CA THR A 262 -0.03 15.80 20.63
C THR A 262 -0.30 14.34 21.04
N ASN A 263 0.28 13.36 20.33
CA ASN A 263 0.14 11.96 20.69
C ASN A 263 0.91 11.65 21.99
N LYS A 264 0.25 10.97 22.93
CA LYS A 264 0.85 10.54 24.20
C LYS A 264 1.85 9.40 24.03
N ARG A 265 1.76 8.69 22.91
CA ARG A 265 2.74 7.66 22.53
C ARG A 265 3.99 8.33 21.99
N LYS A 266 5.11 7.59 22.01
CA LYS A 266 6.29 7.99 21.27
C LYS A 266 5.90 8.23 19.82
N HIS A 267 6.30 9.39 19.30
CA HIS A 267 5.97 9.82 17.95
C HIS A 267 7.21 10.38 17.26
N LEU A 268 7.16 10.42 15.93
CA LEU A 268 8.21 10.97 15.09
C LEU A 268 7.59 11.90 14.04
N VAL A 269 8.05 13.15 14.02
CA VAL A 269 7.66 14.12 13.00
C VAL A 269 8.87 14.44 12.16
N MET A 270 8.71 14.36 10.84
CA MET A 270 9.76 14.62 9.86
C MET A 270 9.24 15.54 8.78
N TRP A 271 10.14 16.32 8.19
CA TRP A 271 9.81 17.08 6.99
C TRP A 271 11.00 17.17 6.04
N LEU A 272 10.72 17.19 4.74
CA LEU A 272 11.73 17.21 3.69
C LEU A 272 12.06 18.65 3.31
N GLU A 273 13.32 19.04 3.51
CA GLU A 273 13.88 20.26 2.93
C GLU A 273 14.42 19.95 1.53
N HIS A 274 13.90 20.68 0.54
CA HIS A 274 14.33 20.60 -0.84
C HIS A 274 15.56 21.49 -1.05
N ASP A 275 16.73 20.97 -0.67
CA ASP A 275 18.04 21.66 -0.71
C ASP A 275 18.99 21.11 -1.79
N ASP A 276 18.46 20.35 -2.75
CA ASP A 276 19.24 19.69 -3.79
C ASP A 276 18.86 20.14 -5.19
N GLY A 277 19.25 21.37 -5.55
CA GLY A 277 19.04 21.92 -6.89
C GLY A 277 19.78 21.19 -8.01
N GLU A 278 20.70 20.25 -7.71
CA GLU A 278 21.43 19.47 -8.73
C GLU A 278 20.62 18.24 -9.15
N ARG A 279 20.22 17.41 -8.19
CA ARG A 279 19.47 16.16 -8.43
C ARG A 279 17.96 16.39 -8.51
N GLU A 280 17.46 17.44 -7.88
CA GLU A 280 16.05 17.85 -7.80
C GLU A 280 15.98 19.39 -7.91
N TYR A 281 15.02 20.04 -7.28
CA TYR A 281 14.84 21.47 -7.15
C TYR A 281 15.29 21.93 -5.77
N GLU A 282 15.64 23.22 -5.69
CA GLU A 282 15.95 23.89 -4.44
C GLU A 282 14.88 24.94 -4.17
N TYR A 283 14.14 24.79 -3.06
CA TYR A 283 13.09 25.72 -2.66
C TYR A 283 12.76 25.58 -1.18
N ALA A 284 12.27 26.68 -0.59
CA ALA A 284 11.99 26.74 0.83
C ALA A 284 10.70 26.02 1.22
N SER A 285 10.77 25.19 2.25
CA SER A 285 9.63 24.48 2.84
C SER A 285 8.67 25.41 3.62
N HIS A 286 9.16 26.58 4.05
CA HIS A 286 8.42 27.55 4.88
C HIS A 286 7.86 26.97 6.19
N ILE A 287 8.45 25.89 6.69
CA ILE A 287 8.12 25.27 7.98
C ILE A 287 8.94 25.95 9.08
N GLU A 288 8.29 26.36 10.17
CA GLU A 288 8.97 26.79 11.39
C GLU A 288 9.45 25.56 12.18
N GLU A 289 10.76 25.46 12.40
CA GLU A 289 11.36 24.35 13.16
C GLU A 289 10.81 24.28 14.60
N LYS A 290 10.45 23.06 15.04
CA LYS A 290 10.08 22.80 16.45
C LYS A 290 10.99 21.76 17.08
N PRO A 291 11.23 21.83 18.41
CA PRO A 291 11.95 20.80 19.12
C PRO A 291 11.35 19.41 18.88
N GLY A 292 12.18 18.45 18.45
CA GLY A 292 11.77 17.07 18.19
C GLY A 292 11.25 16.80 16.79
N TRP A 293 11.07 17.82 15.94
CA TRP A 293 10.79 17.63 14.51
C TRP A 293 12.12 17.49 13.77
N LEU A 294 12.24 16.44 12.95
CA LEU A 294 13.46 16.19 12.18
C LEU A 294 13.35 16.82 10.80
N LYS A 295 14.25 17.75 10.50
CA LYS A 295 14.45 18.28 9.15
C LYS A 295 15.32 17.33 8.35
N ILE A 296 14.75 16.73 7.31
CA ILE A 296 15.44 15.83 6.39
C ILE A 296 15.97 16.65 5.21
N SER A 297 17.28 16.64 5.00
CA SER A 297 17.94 17.29 3.86
C SER A 297 17.94 16.34 2.66
N MET A 298 17.27 16.69 1.57
CA MET A 298 17.31 15.88 0.35
C MET A 298 18.76 15.65 -0.12
N LYS A 299 19.59 16.70 -0.06
CA LYS A 299 20.97 16.68 -0.51
C LYS A 299 21.84 15.72 0.29
N ASN A 300 21.75 15.78 1.61
CA ASN A 300 22.66 15.07 2.49
C ASN A 300 22.12 13.72 2.95
N ASP A 301 20.79 13.58 3.07
CA ASP A 301 20.18 12.39 3.63
C ASP A 301 19.82 11.36 2.56
N PHE A 302 19.65 11.76 1.30
CA PHE A 302 19.33 10.83 0.22
C PHE A 302 20.57 10.49 -0.62
N SER A 303 20.80 9.20 -0.85
CA SER A 303 21.84 8.70 -1.76
C SER A 303 21.43 8.80 -3.21
N THR A 304 20.14 8.59 -3.47
CA THR A 304 19.46 8.87 -4.73
C THR A 304 18.11 9.51 -4.46
N VAL A 305 17.67 10.38 -5.37
CA VAL A 305 16.35 11.05 -5.27
C VAL A 305 15.30 10.17 -5.94
N PHE A 306 15.52 9.79 -7.20
CA PHE A 306 14.60 8.97 -7.99
C PHE A 306 15.16 7.54 -8.17
N GLY A 307 14.26 6.56 -8.31
CA GLY A 307 14.63 5.16 -8.57
C GLY A 307 14.88 4.91 -10.06
N ASN A 308 15.60 3.84 -10.41
CA ASN A 308 15.69 3.42 -11.80
C ASN A 308 14.35 2.82 -12.24
N SER A 309 13.81 3.21 -13.40
CA SER A 309 12.53 2.72 -13.96
C SER A 309 12.49 1.20 -14.21
N SER A 310 13.63 0.52 -14.07
CA SER A 310 13.78 -0.95 -14.16
C SER A 310 13.44 -1.68 -12.86
N ASP A 311 13.49 -0.96 -11.73
CA ASP A 311 13.16 -1.50 -10.43
C ASP A 311 11.64 -1.41 -10.26
N LYS A 312 10.92 -2.48 -10.64
CA LYS A 312 9.51 -2.61 -10.27
C LYS A 312 9.42 -2.40 -8.76
N PRO A 313 8.60 -1.46 -8.26
CA PRO A 313 8.51 -1.21 -6.83
C PRO A 313 8.13 -2.50 -6.12
N CYS A 314 8.92 -2.86 -5.10
CA CYS A 314 8.62 -3.97 -4.22
C CYS A 314 7.30 -3.67 -3.53
N VAL A 315 6.23 -4.37 -3.89
CA VAL A 315 4.98 -4.32 -3.15
C VAL A 315 5.11 -5.35 -2.04
N GLN A 316 5.18 -4.92 -0.79
CA GLN A 316 5.10 -5.80 0.39
C GLN A 316 3.64 -6.20 0.64
N GLU A 317 3.06 -6.92 -0.33
CA GLU A 317 1.77 -7.60 -0.19
C GLU A 317 1.93 -9.06 -0.58
N THR A 318 1.03 -9.90 -0.05
CA THR A 318 0.92 -11.30 -0.48
C THR A 318 0.83 -11.34 -2.00
N THR A 319 1.89 -11.84 -2.61
CA THR A 319 2.06 -11.90 -4.07
C THR A 319 2.19 -13.35 -4.47
N TRP A 320 1.53 -13.74 -5.55
CA TRP A 320 1.62 -15.09 -6.09
C TRP A 320 2.58 -15.09 -7.27
N GLY A 321 3.53 -16.03 -7.26
CA GLY A 321 4.49 -16.23 -8.34
C GLY A 321 4.26 -17.57 -9.03
N LYS A 322 4.17 -17.59 -10.36
CA LYS A 322 4.06 -18.82 -11.16
C LYS A 322 5.42 -19.22 -11.71
N ASP A 323 5.86 -20.41 -11.33
CA ASP A 323 7.05 -21.01 -11.89
C ASP A 323 6.83 -21.33 -13.38
N PRO A 324 7.61 -20.76 -14.33
CA PRO A 324 7.44 -21.02 -15.75
C PRO A 324 7.85 -22.45 -16.15
N SER A 325 8.64 -23.13 -15.32
CA SER A 325 9.10 -24.49 -15.58
C SER A 325 8.11 -25.57 -15.11
N THR A 326 7.40 -25.32 -14.02
CA THR A 326 6.45 -26.28 -13.43
C THR A 326 4.99 -25.87 -13.60
N GLY A 327 4.72 -24.58 -13.85
CA GLY A 327 3.39 -24.00 -13.91
C GLY A 327 2.72 -23.83 -12.54
N ILE A 328 3.43 -24.12 -11.45
CA ILE A 328 2.90 -24.09 -10.07
C ILE A 328 2.93 -22.66 -9.54
N TRP A 329 1.85 -22.25 -8.89
CA TRP A 329 1.76 -20.99 -8.17
C TRP A 329 2.23 -21.16 -6.72
N SER A 330 3.11 -20.27 -6.27
CA SER A 330 3.59 -20.19 -4.90
C SER A 330 3.29 -18.82 -4.30
N LYS A 331 3.03 -18.79 -2.99
CA LYS A 331 2.79 -17.56 -2.24
C LYS A 331 4.12 -16.95 -1.77
N PHE A 332 4.25 -15.64 -1.96
CA PHE A 332 5.37 -14.82 -1.56
C PHE A 332 4.90 -13.66 -0.70
N ASN A 333 5.74 -13.19 0.22
CA ASN A 333 5.38 -12.09 1.12
C ASN A 333 5.49 -10.72 0.43
N SER A 334 6.24 -10.67 -0.67
CA SER A 334 6.39 -9.52 -1.53
C SER A 334 6.56 -9.94 -2.99
N SER A 335 6.22 -9.04 -3.92
CA SER A 335 6.58 -9.18 -5.33
C SER A 335 8.09 -9.28 -5.56
N CYS A 336 8.91 -8.85 -4.60
CA CYS A 336 10.37 -8.96 -4.65
C CYS A 336 10.94 -10.30 -4.17
N ASP A 337 10.13 -11.15 -3.54
CA ASP A 337 10.54 -12.51 -3.20
C ASP A 337 10.28 -13.49 -4.36
N VAL A 338 9.52 -13.05 -5.38
CA VAL A 338 9.22 -13.86 -6.56
C VAL A 338 10.47 -13.97 -7.44
N PRO A 339 10.94 -15.19 -7.77
CA PRO A 339 12.13 -15.36 -8.62
C PRO A 339 11.99 -14.68 -9.98
N THR A 340 13.10 -14.13 -10.49
CA THR A 340 13.12 -13.45 -11.78
C THR A 340 12.65 -14.36 -12.91
N GLY A 341 11.69 -13.87 -13.71
CA GLY A 341 11.11 -14.61 -14.85
C GLY A 341 9.86 -15.42 -14.53
N TRP A 342 9.37 -15.40 -13.28
CA TRP A 342 8.09 -15.98 -12.90
C TRP A 342 6.93 -15.01 -13.20
N ASP A 343 5.74 -15.54 -13.52
CA ASP A 343 4.54 -14.70 -13.64
C ASP A 343 4.13 -14.21 -12.25
N VAL A 344 3.65 -12.97 -12.14
CA VAL A 344 3.32 -12.34 -10.86
C VAL A 344 1.84 -11.96 -10.83
N SER A 345 1.16 -12.28 -9.73
CA SER A 345 -0.24 -11.89 -9.50
C SER A 345 -0.45 -11.39 -8.08
N ASN A 346 -1.14 -10.26 -7.94
CA ASN A 346 -1.55 -9.72 -6.63
C ASN A 346 -2.91 -10.31 -6.17
N GLN A 347 -3.50 -11.17 -6.99
CA GLN A 347 -4.72 -11.92 -6.68
C GLN A 347 -4.39 -13.41 -6.62
N ASP A 348 -5.01 -14.16 -5.69
CA ASP A 348 -4.83 -15.61 -5.58
C ASP A 348 -5.33 -16.31 -6.86
N PRO A 349 -4.43 -16.85 -7.71
CA PRO A 349 -4.82 -17.51 -8.94
C PRO A 349 -5.40 -18.91 -8.69
N GLY A 350 -5.23 -19.45 -7.49
CA GLY A 350 -5.93 -20.64 -6.99
C GLY A 350 -7.40 -20.37 -6.66
N HIS A 351 -7.83 -19.10 -6.55
CA HIS A 351 -9.20 -18.71 -6.20
C HIS A 351 -10.22 -19.24 -7.22
N GLN A 352 -10.11 -18.84 -8.49
CA GLN A 352 -11.07 -19.27 -9.51
C GLN A 352 -10.96 -20.79 -9.77
N THR A 353 -9.74 -21.33 -9.75
CA THR A 353 -9.49 -22.77 -9.91
C THR A 353 -10.11 -23.58 -8.76
N GLY A 354 -10.07 -23.05 -7.53
CA GLY A 354 -10.69 -23.65 -6.34
C GLY A 354 -12.21 -23.62 -6.44
N ILE A 355 -12.78 -22.49 -6.86
CA ILE A 355 -14.23 -22.37 -7.15
C ILE A 355 -14.64 -23.42 -8.19
N ASP A 356 -13.92 -23.52 -9.31
CA ASP A 356 -14.28 -24.42 -10.41
C ASP A 356 -14.14 -25.90 -10.00
N LYS A 357 -13.11 -26.23 -9.20
CA LYS A 357 -12.96 -27.57 -8.61
C LYS A 357 -14.08 -27.90 -7.64
N CYS A 358 -14.45 -26.99 -6.75
CA CYS A 358 -15.55 -27.19 -5.80
C CYS A 358 -16.92 -27.31 -6.49
N LYS A 359 -17.15 -26.57 -7.57
CA LYS A 359 -18.34 -26.71 -8.43
C LYS A 359 -18.40 -28.07 -9.14
N ALA A 360 -17.25 -28.57 -9.59
CA ALA A 360 -17.15 -29.84 -10.31
C ALA A 360 -17.17 -31.06 -9.36
N ASP A 361 -16.57 -30.92 -8.18
CA ASP A 361 -16.45 -31.93 -7.14
C ASP A 361 -16.53 -31.27 -5.75
N PRO A 362 -17.72 -31.28 -5.11
CA PRO A 362 -17.91 -30.70 -3.78
C PRO A 362 -17.04 -31.36 -2.69
N ALA A 363 -16.63 -32.62 -2.86
CA ALA A 363 -15.76 -33.29 -1.90
C ALA A 363 -14.36 -32.65 -1.85
N SER A 364 -13.92 -32.04 -2.96
CA SER A 364 -12.63 -31.34 -3.04
C SER A 364 -12.53 -30.12 -2.13
N CYS A 365 -13.66 -29.60 -1.64
CA CYS A 365 -13.76 -28.50 -0.67
C CYS A 365 -14.35 -28.96 0.68
N GLY A 366 -14.29 -30.26 0.99
CA GLY A 366 -14.69 -30.82 2.29
C GLY A 366 -16.19 -31.08 2.45
N ILE A 367 -16.98 -30.97 1.37
CA ILE A 367 -18.42 -31.23 1.37
C ILE A 367 -18.64 -32.71 1.02
N THR A 368 -19.01 -33.52 2.01
CA THR A 368 -19.25 -34.96 1.84
C THR A 368 -20.73 -35.28 2.03
N CYS A 369 -21.30 -36.05 1.09
CA CYS A 369 -22.66 -36.58 1.19
C CYS A 369 -22.57 -38.00 1.81
N ASP A 370 -22.48 -38.12 3.14
CA ASP A 370 -22.45 -39.43 3.81
C ASP A 370 -23.88 -39.92 4.12
N GLY A 371 -24.16 -41.21 3.90
CA GLY A 371 -25.43 -41.87 4.26
C GLY A 371 -26.34 -42.29 3.08
N GLU A 372 -27.62 -42.61 3.37
CA GLU A 372 -28.63 -43.13 2.40
C GLU A 372 -28.99 -42.15 1.25
N ILE A 373 -28.44 -40.94 1.24
CA ILE A 373 -28.63 -39.95 0.17
C ILE A 373 -27.62 -40.27 -0.95
N THR A 374 -28.04 -41.12 -1.88
CA THR A 374 -27.19 -41.66 -2.96
C THR A 374 -26.93 -40.70 -4.13
N GLN A 375 -27.49 -39.48 -4.10
CA GLN A 375 -27.26 -38.42 -5.10
C GLN A 375 -27.27 -37.05 -4.42
N CYS A 376 -26.16 -36.32 -4.46
CA CYS A 376 -26.15 -34.88 -4.20
C CYS A 376 -26.93 -34.20 -5.36
N PRO A 377 -28.02 -33.45 -5.14
CA PRO A 377 -28.80 -32.82 -6.21
C PRO A 377 -28.13 -31.56 -6.78
N THR A 378 -28.65 -31.11 -7.93
CA THR A 378 -28.20 -30.00 -8.81
C THR A 378 -27.11 -29.10 -8.25
N SER A 379 -25.91 -29.24 -8.83
CA SER A 379 -24.68 -28.46 -8.68
C SER A 379 -24.70 -27.29 -7.67
N PRO A 380 -23.78 -27.26 -6.69
CA PRO A 380 -23.58 -26.07 -5.86
C PRO A 380 -23.47 -24.81 -6.70
N THR A 381 -24.11 -23.73 -6.25
CA THR A 381 -24.06 -22.44 -6.92
C THR A 381 -23.24 -21.47 -6.11
N TYR A 382 -22.28 -20.82 -6.77
CA TYR A 382 -21.46 -19.77 -6.16
C TYR A 382 -21.77 -18.43 -6.82
N GLU A 383 -22.16 -17.44 -6.02
CA GLU A 383 -22.42 -16.08 -6.46
C GLU A 383 -21.19 -15.19 -6.17
N VAL A 384 -20.49 -14.79 -7.23
CA VAL A 384 -19.23 -14.04 -7.12
C VAL A 384 -19.41 -12.68 -6.46
N ALA A 385 -20.55 -12.02 -6.67
CA ALA A 385 -20.80 -10.68 -6.15
C ALA A 385 -21.01 -10.66 -4.63
N SER A 386 -21.63 -11.70 -4.08
CA SER A 386 -21.93 -11.82 -2.65
C SER A 386 -20.93 -12.70 -1.90
N GLY A 387 -20.12 -13.49 -2.61
CA GLY A 387 -19.26 -14.50 -2.00
C GLY A 387 -20.05 -15.67 -1.41
N GLU A 388 -21.32 -15.84 -1.79
CA GLU A 388 -22.19 -16.87 -1.25
C GLU A 388 -22.06 -18.18 -2.04
N LEU A 389 -21.79 -19.28 -1.33
CA LEU A 389 -21.88 -20.64 -1.86
C LEU A 389 -23.13 -21.30 -1.29
N HIS A 390 -24.09 -21.63 -2.15
CA HIS A 390 -25.29 -22.37 -1.79
C HIS A 390 -25.16 -23.84 -2.20
N ILE A 391 -25.41 -24.73 -1.24
CA ILE A 391 -25.35 -26.18 -1.44
C ILE A 391 -26.73 -26.77 -1.18
N PRO A 392 -27.38 -27.30 -2.22
CA PRO A 392 -28.64 -28.00 -2.02
C PRO A 392 -28.36 -29.39 -1.43
N LEU A 393 -28.93 -29.65 -0.25
CA LEU A 393 -29.22 -31.00 0.26
C LEU A 393 -27.98 -31.80 0.74
N ILE A 394 -27.35 -31.31 1.80
CA ILE A 394 -26.35 -32.03 2.60
C ILE A 394 -27.05 -32.98 3.57
N GLY A 395 -26.52 -34.20 3.73
CA GLY A 395 -26.98 -35.16 4.73
C GLY A 395 -26.50 -34.77 6.13
N VAL A 396 -27.42 -34.55 7.07
CA VAL A 396 -27.12 -34.27 8.48
C VAL A 396 -27.90 -35.23 9.38
N PRO A 397 -27.26 -36.01 10.26
CA PRO A 397 -27.98 -36.88 11.18
C PRO A 397 -28.71 -36.06 12.24
N ASP A 398 -29.97 -36.38 12.49
CA ASP A 398 -30.73 -35.82 13.60
C ASP A 398 -30.34 -36.45 14.96
N ALA A 399 -30.98 -36.00 16.03
CA ALA A 399 -30.72 -36.47 17.39
C ALA A 399 -30.94 -37.99 17.60
N PHE A 400 -31.57 -38.67 16.65
CA PHE A 400 -31.84 -40.11 16.67
C PHE A 400 -31.01 -40.88 15.63
N GLY A 401 -30.09 -40.21 14.94
CA GLY A 401 -29.22 -40.79 13.93
C GLY A 401 -29.88 -40.98 12.57
N VAL A 402 -31.07 -40.41 12.33
CA VAL A 402 -31.73 -40.44 11.03
C VAL A 402 -31.18 -39.30 10.17
N MET A 403 -30.76 -39.62 8.95
CA MET A 403 -30.19 -38.64 8.03
C MET A 403 -31.29 -37.71 7.47
N GLN A 404 -31.13 -36.41 7.67
CA GLN A 404 -31.97 -35.34 7.12
C GLN A 404 -31.25 -34.66 5.95
N GLY A 405 -31.99 -34.26 4.91
CA GLY A 405 -31.46 -33.45 3.81
C GLY A 405 -31.64 -31.96 4.09
N LEU A 406 -30.56 -31.20 4.21
CA LEU A 406 -30.58 -29.75 4.48
C LEU A 406 -29.91 -28.95 3.37
N GLY A 407 -30.53 -27.86 2.92
CA GLY A 407 -29.85 -26.83 2.13
C GLY A 407 -29.06 -25.92 3.05
N VAL A 408 -27.80 -25.64 2.73
CA VAL A 408 -26.95 -24.71 3.51
C VAL A 408 -26.40 -23.61 2.63
N SER A 409 -26.25 -22.42 3.22
CA SER A 409 -25.49 -21.31 2.65
C SER A 409 -24.20 -21.11 3.42
N LEU A 410 -23.13 -20.87 2.67
CA LEU A 410 -21.77 -20.66 3.16
C LEU A 410 -21.29 -19.29 2.67
N ILE A 411 -20.66 -18.52 3.55
CA ILE A 411 -20.15 -17.18 3.23
C ILE A 411 -18.63 -17.25 3.12
N GLN A 412 -18.09 -16.82 1.99
CA GLN A 412 -16.65 -16.77 1.78
C GLN A 412 -15.98 -15.74 2.70
N ARG A 413 -14.86 -16.12 3.33
CA ARG A 413 -14.00 -15.17 4.04
C ARG A 413 -13.23 -14.29 3.05
N PRO A 414 -13.25 -12.96 3.20
CA PRO A 414 -12.58 -12.05 2.27
C PRO A 414 -11.12 -12.42 1.99
N GLY A 415 -10.77 -12.52 0.71
CA GLY A 415 -9.39 -12.79 0.28
C GLY A 415 -8.89 -14.22 0.47
N THR A 416 -9.78 -15.19 0.74
CA THR A 416 -9.41 -16.60 0.90
C THR A 416 -10.39 -17.55 0.18
N PHE A 417 -9.99 -18.78 -0.11
CA PHE A 417 -10.92 -19.85 -0.49
C PHE A 417 -11.34 -20.67 0.75
N THR A 418 -11.86 -19.97 1.77
CA THR A 418 -12.44 -20.58 2.97
C THR A 418 -13.82 -19.99 3.25
N PHE A 419 -14.71 -20.78 3.83
CA PHE A 419 -16.11 -20.42 4.01
C PHE A 419 -16.57 -20.66 5.45
N ASP A 420 -17.43 -19.78 5.95
CA ASP A 420 -18.13 -19.93 7.22
C ASP A 420 -19.59 -20.38 6.97
N LEU A 421 -20.09 -21.32 7.78
CA LEU A 421 -21.48 -21.79 7.72
C LEU A 421 -22.42 -20.73 8.27
N ASP A 422 -23.37 -20.30 7.44
CA ASP A 422 -24.46 -19.43 7.86
C ASP A 422 -25.56 -20.27 8.51
N MET A 423 -25.54 -20.29 9.84
CA MET A 423 -26.49 -21.05 10.66
C MET A 423 -27.94 -20.54 10.53
N ASP A 424 -28.14 -19.27 10.15
CA ASP A 424 -29.47 -18.66 10.05
C ASP A 424 -30.16 -19.01 8.72
N ARG A 425 -29.40 -19.57 7.76
CA ARG A 425 -29.87 -19.88 6.41
C ARG A 425 -29.82 -21.38 6.08
N ILE A 426 -29.93 -22.21 7.11
CA ILE A 426 -30.13 -23.66 6.94
C ILE A 426 -31.61 -23.91 6.64
N THR A 427 -31.89 -24.55 5.51
CA THR A 427 -33.25 -24.87 5.06
C THR A 427 -33.49 -26.37 5.08
N GLY A 428 -34.59 -26.80 5.69
CA GLY A 428 -35.02 -28.20 5.68
C GLY A 428 -35.70 -28.56 4.36
N LYS A 429 -35.54 -29.81 3.92
CA LYS A 429 -36.29 -30.35 2.79
C LYS A 429 -37.61 -31.00 3.20
#